data_AF-A0A4Q5ZHP7-F1
#
_entry.id   AF-A0A4Q5ZHP7-F1
#
_cell.length_a   1.000
_cell.length_b   1.000
_cell.length_c   1.000
_cell.angle_alpha   90.00
_cell.angle_beta   90.00
_cell.angle_gamma   90.00
#
_symmetry.space_group_name_H-M   'P 1'
#
loop_
_entity.id
_entity.type
_entity.pdbx_description
1 polymer ?
#
loop_
_entity_poly.entity_id
_entity_poly.type
_entity_poly.pdbx_seq_one_letter_code
_entity_poly.pdbx_strand_id
1 'polypeptide(L)'
;MEKIFQGKVALITGGSFGIGKATAIAFAQRGAKVVIADIIDDTETLTAIQNIGGEAIFITCDVGSETSIHAMIEKTISVYGRLDYAFNNAGIEGHTAPTHECTNDNWKPPAPIHLTKYKCVGTRLCLAE
;
A
#
# COMPACT_ATOMS: atom_id res chain seq x y z
N MET A 1 11.18 9.06 19.69
CA MET A 1 9.74 8.93 19.36
C MET A 1 9.21 7.68 20.06
N GLU A 2 8.01 7.72 20.64
CA GLU A 2 7.43 6.56 21.31
C GLU A 2 7.09 5.45 20.29
N LYS A 3 7.44 4.19 20.60
CA LYS A 3 7.25 3.05 19.71
C LYS A 3 5.87 2.40 19.88
N ILE A 4 4.82 3.19 19.64
CA ILE A 4 3.42 2.77 19.85
C ILE A 4 2.96 1.61 18.94
N PHE A 5 3.71 1.30 17.87
CA PHE A 5 3.41 0.22 16.94
C PHE A 5 4.39 -0.94 17.00
N GLN A 6 5.16 -1.06 18.10
CA GLN A 6 6.12 -2.14 18.27
C GLN A 6 5.47 -3.51 18.07
N GLY A 7 6.05 -4.32 17.18
CA GLY A 7 5.57 -5.67 16.87
C GLY A 7 4.33 -5.74 15.99
N LYS A 8 3.85 -4.59 15.47
CA LYS A 8 2.76 -4.50 14.51
C LYS A 8 3.29 -4.46 13.07
N VAL A 9 2.46 -4.90 12.13
CA VAL A 9 2.78 -4.91 10.70
C VAL A 9 1.87 -3.95 9.94
N ALA A 10 2.46 -3.00 9.22
CA ALA A 10 1.76 -2.05 8.37
C ALA A 10 2.09 -2.32 6.90
N LEU A 11 1.07 -2.54 6.08
CA LEU A 11 1.14 -2.65 4.63
C LEU A 11 0.75 -1.32 3.99
N ILE A 12 1.61 -0.78 3.14
CA ILE A 12 1.39 0.50 2.45
C ILE A 12 1.45 0.25 0.95
N THR A 13 0.32 0.42 0.25
CA THR A 13 0.30 0.40 -1.22
C THR A 13 0.65 1.78 -1.79
N GLY A 14 1.32 1.83 -2.94
CA GLY A 14 1.89 3.07 -3.46
C GLY A 14 2.98 3.62 -2.53
N GLY A 15 3.69 2.72 -1.85
CA GLY A 15 4.60 3.07 -0.76
C GLY A 15 5.97 3.57 -1.23
N SER A 16 6.27 3.51 -2.51
CA SER A 16 7.59 3.90 -3.02
C SER A 16 7.80 5.42 -3.01
N PHE A 17 6.73 6.23 -3.11
CA PHE A 17 6.83 7.68 -3.28
C PHE A 17 5.80 8.49 -2.48
N GLY A 18 5.99 9.81 -2.46
CA GLY A 18 5.00 10.79 -1.98
C GLY A 18 4.46 10.48 -0.58
N ILE A 19 3.12 10.51 -0.45
CA ILE A 19 2.42 10.26 0.81
C ILE A 19 2.64 8.83 1.30
N GLY A 20 2.69 7.84 0.40
CA GLY A 20 2.96 6.45 0.75
C GLY A 20 4.32 6.27 1.41
N LYS A 21 5.38 6.83 0.80
CA LYS A 21 6.74 6.86 1.37
C LYS A 21 6.80 7.54 2.73
N ALA A 22 6.22 8.73 2.85
CA ALA A 22 6.20 9.47 4.11
C ALA A 22 5.49 8.66 5.22
N THR A 23 4.39 7.98 4.86
CA THR A 23 3.63 7.12 5.76
C THR A 23 4.42 5.88 6.18
N ALA A 24 5.07 5.21 5.24
CA ALA A 24 5.93 4.05 5.49
C ALA A 24 7.05 4.38 6.49
N ILE A 25 7.74 5.50 6.28
CA ILE A 25 8.78 5.99 7.20
C ILE A 25 8.18 6.32 8.57
N ALA A 26 7.02 6.99 8.63
CA ALA A 26 6.38 7.36 9.89
C ALA A 26 5.93 6.15 10.73
N PHE A 27 5.47 5.07 10.09
CA PHE A 27 5.17 3.79 10.74
C PHE A 27 6.43 3.12 11.30
N ALA A 28 7.51 3.06 10.49
CA ALA A 28 8.79 2.50 10.91
C ALA A 28 9.38 3.24 12.12
N GLN A 29 9.35 4.59 12.12
CA GLN A 29 9.79 5.41 13.26
C GLN A 29 9.04 5.11 14.57
N ARG A 30 7.81 4.61 14.47
CA ARG A 30 6.96 4.21 15.60
C ARG A 30 7.04 2.72 15.92
N GLY A 31 7.98 1.99 15.32
CA GLY A 31 8.31 0.60 15.66
C GLY A 31 7.53 -0.47 14.91
N ALA A 32 6.73 -0.09 13.89
CA ALA A 32 6.08 -1.06 13.03
C ALA A 32 7.08 -1.73 12.09
N LYS A 33 6.81 -2.99 11.74
CA LYS A 33 7.38 -3.65 10.57
C LYS A 33 6.59 -3.21 9.34
N VAL A 34 7.28 -2.80 8.29
CA VAL A 34 6.63 -2.12 7.15
C VAL A 34 6.73 -2.97 5.89
N VAL A 35 5.59 -3.18 5.22
CA VAL A 35 5.55 -3.72 3.87
C VAL A 35 5.27 -2.59 2.90
N ILE A 36 6.21 -2.33 2.01
CA ILE A 36 6.08 -1.37 0.92
C ILE A 36 5.59 -2.16 -0.29
N ALA A 37 4.41 -1.83 -0.79
CA ALA A 37 3.84 -2.44 -1.98
C ALA A 37 3.68 -1.40 -3.09
N ASP A 38 4.28 -1.64 -4.24
CA ASP A 38 4.22 -0.71 -5.37
C ASP A 38 4.49 -1.46 -6.68
N ILE A 39 4.04 -0.90 -7.81
CA ILE A 39 4.38 -1.42 -9.15
C ILE A 39 5.81 -1.03 -9.50
N ILE A 40 6.24 0.16 -9.06
CA ILE A 40 7.56 0.68 -9.32
C ILE A 40 8.49 0.19 -8.20
N ASP A 41 9.46 -0.64 -8.60
CA ASP A 41 10.54 -1.08 -7.73
C ASP A 41 11.53 0.06 -7.50
N ASP A 42 11.21 0.89 -6.51
CA ASP A 42 12.12 1.89 -5.96
C ASP A 42 12.48 1.54 -4.52
N THR A 43 13.77 1.31 -4.32
CA THR A 43 14.37 0.93 -3.06
C THR A 43 14.66 2.11 -2.14
N GLU A 44 14.38 3.35 -2.57
CA GLU A 44 14.67 4.55 -1.78
C GLU A 44 13.91 4.53 -0.43
N THR A 45 12.63 4.17 -0.44
CA THR A 45 11.83 4.09 0.79
C THR A 45 12.31 2.96 1.70
N LEU A 46 12.64 1.79 1.13
CA LEU A 46 13.19 0.66 1.88
C LEU A 46 14.50 1.06 2.57
N THR A 47 15.40 1.68 1.82
CA THR A 47 16.70 2.15 2.32
C THR A 47 16.53 3.21 3.40
N ALA A 48 15.60 4.16 3.21
CA ALA A 48 15.31 5.19 4.20
C ALA A 48 14.82 4.59 5.54
N ILE A 49 13.99 3.55 5.48
CA ILE A 49 13.52 2.83 6.68
C ILE A 49 14.67 2.08 7.36
N GLN A 50 15.52 1.40 6.59
CA GLN A 50 16.68 0.68 7.14
C GLN A 50 17.68 1.64 7.81
N ASN A 51 17.91 2.81 7.21
CA ASN A 51 18.84 3.83 7.75
C ASN A 51 18.40 4.40 9.10
N ILE A 52 17.10 4.39 9.40
CA ILE A 52 16.58 4.78 10.73
C ILE A 52 16.47 3.59 11.70
N GLY A 53 17.01 2.42 11.33
CA GLY A 53 16.96 1.19 12.12
C GLY A 53 15.59 0.52 12.15
N GLY A 54 14.71 0.85 11.19
CA GLY A 54 13.43 0.19 11.01
C GLY A 54 13.53 -1.11 10.23
N GLU A 55 12.46 -1.90 10.27
CA GLU A 55 12.34 -3.18 9.55
C GLU A 55 11.31 -3.03 8.44
N ALA A 56 11.70 -3.35 7.20
CA ALA A 56 10.79 -3.31 6.06
C ALA A 56 11.15 -4.34 4.98
N ILE A 57 10.15 -4.67 4.16
CA ILE A 57 10.30 -5.40 2.90
C ILE A 57 9.60 -4.64 1.77
N PHE A 58 10.07 -4.86 0.55
CA PHE A 58 9.40 -4.41 -0.67
C PHE A 58 8.72 -5.59 -1.37
N ILE A 59 7.52 -5.36 -1.92
CA ILE A 59 6.78 -6.32 -2.73
C ILE A 59 6.28 -5.59 -3.98
N THR A 60 6.68 -6.06 -5.15
CA THR A 60 6.07 -5.59 -6.40
C THR A 60 4.60 -6.00 -6.44
N CYS A 61 3.69 -5.03 -6.48
CA CYS A 61 2.25 -5.29 -6.48
C CYS A 61 1.50 -4.33 -7.41
N ASP A 62 0.79 -4.91 -8.38
CA ASP A 62 -0.24 -4.21 -9.13
C ASP A 62 -1.59 -4.38 -8.44
N VAL A 63 -2.04 -3.32 -7.77
CA VAL A 63 -3.33 -3.27 -7.07
C VAL A 63 -4.55 -3.28 -8.01
N GLY A 64 -4.37 -3.19 -9.33
CA GLY A 64 -5.40 -3.50 -10.32
C GLY A 64 -5.57 -5.00 -10.59
N SER A 65 -4.64 -5.83 -10.13
CA SER A 65 -4.60 -7.28 -10.34
C SER A 65 -4.91 -8.03 -9.05
N GLU A 66 -6.03 -8.75 -9.02
CA GLU A 66 -6.45 -9.58 -7.87
C GLU A 66 -5.37 -10.60 -7.47
N THR A 67 -4.78 -11.29 -8.45
CA THR A 67 -3.71 -12.25 -8.20
C THR A 67 -2.49 -11.59 -7.54
N SER A 68 -2.16 -10.36 -7.95
CA SER A 68 -1.06 -9.61 -7.35
C SER A 68 -1.37 -9.19 -5.91
N ILE A 69 -2.62 -8.78 -5.64
CA ILE A 69 -3.08 -8.45 -4.28
C ILE A 69 -3.01 -9.68 -3.36
N HIS A 70 -3.50 -10.83 -3.82
CA HIS A 70 -3.43 -12.08 -3.04
C HIS A 70 -1.99 -12.47 -2.73
N ALA A 71 -1.10 -12.45 -3.73
CA ALA A 71 0.32 -12.75 -3.53
C ALA A 71 0.99 -11.78 -2.55
N MET A 72 0.65 -10.49 -2.60
CA MET A 72 1.17 -9.47 -1.67
C MET A 72 0.74 -9.76 -0.22
N ILE A 73 -0.53 -10.10 0.01
CA ILE A 73 -1.06 -10.42 1.34
C ILE A 73 -0.43 -11.71 1.86
N GLU A 74 -0.40 -12.77 1.05
CA GLU A 74 0.23 -14.06 1.41
C GLU A 74 1.70 -13.87 1.78
N LYS A 75 2.44 -13.10 0.99
CA LYS A 75 3.85 -12.81 1.28
C LYS A 75 4.02 -12.02 2.57
N THR A 76 3.15 -11.03 2.82
CA THR A 76 3.14 -10.25 4.07
C THR A 76 2.95 -11.16 5.28
N ILE A 77 1.95 -12.04 5.23
CA ILE A 77 1.65 -13.01 6.30
C ILE A 77 2.78 -14.04 6.43
N SER A 78 3.34 -14.51 5.33
CA SER A 78 4.46 -15.47 5.35
C SER A 78 5.71 -14.89 6.03
N VAL A 79 6.03 -13.62 5.78
CA VAL A 79 7.23 -12.98 6.32
C VAL A 79 7.05 -12.55 7.78
N TYR A 80 5.89 -11.97 8.13
CA TYR A 80 5.70 -11.36 9.44
C TYR A 80 4.67 -12.07 10.34
N GLY A 81 3.97 -13.09 9.83
CA GLY A 81 2.97 -13.87 10.56
C GLY A 81 1.64 -13.14 10.78
N ARG A 82 1.52 -11.87 10.36
CA ARG A 82 0.35 -11.01 10.63
C ARG A 82 0.29 -9.80 9.69
N LEU A 83 -0.86 -9.16 9.67
CA LEU A 83 -1.10 -7.84 9.11
C LEU A 83 -2.03 -7.07 10.07
N ASP A 84 -1.59 -5.91 10.58
CA ASP A 84 -2.35 -5.11 11.55
C ASP A 84 -2.97 -3.87 10.93
N TYR A 85 -2.24 -3.22 10.03
CA TYR A 85 -2.64 -1.97 9.39
C TYR A 85 -2.46 -2.08 7.88
N ALA A 86 -3.43 -1.57 7.13
CA ALA A 86 -3.32 -1.42 5.69
C ALA A 86 -3.60 0.04 5.32
N PHE A 87 -2.70 0.65 4.55
CA PHE A 87 -2.86 1.97 3.96
C PHE A 87 -2.98 1.81 2.45
N ASN A 88 -4.23 1.78 1.97
CA ASN A 88 -4.57 1.63 0.55
C ASN A 88 -4.42 2.98 -0.16
N ASN A 89 -3.17 3.35 -0.43
CA ASN A 89 -2.81 4.67 -0.98
C ASN A 89 -2.53 4.64 -2.49
N ALA A 90 -2.21 3.47 -3.07
CA ALA A 90 -2.03 3.36 -4.51
C ALA A 90 -3.29 3.84 -5.27
N GLY A 91 -3.08 4.69 -6.28
CA GLY A 91 -4.13 5.24 -7.13
C GLY A 91 -3.52 5.96 -8.32
N ILE A 92 -4.25 6.03 -9.43
CA ILE A 92 -3.87 6.78 -10.63
C ILE A 92 -4.89 7.86 -10.90
N GLU A 93 -4.46 9.07 -11.23
CA GLU A 93 -5.41 10.07 -11.69
C GLU A 93 -5.96 9.66 -13.06
N GLY A 94 -7.29 9.77 -13.22
CA GLY A 94 -7.93 9.65 -14.52
C GLY A 94 -7.68 10.90 -15.36
N HIS A 95 -8.37 11.01 -16.50
CA HIS A 95 -8.31 12.24 -17.28
C HIS A 95 -8.92 13.41 -16.49
N THR A 96 -8.12 14.42 -16.20
CA THR A 96 -8.58 15.63 -15.51
C THR A 96 -9.13 16.64 -16.53
N ALA A 97 -10.22 17.30 -16.16
CA ALA A 97 -10.82 18.40 -16.90
C ALA A 97 -11.53 19.34 -15.90
N PRO A 98 -11.78 20.61 -16.26
CA PRO A 98 -12.73 21.43 -15.51
C PRO A 98 -14.05 20.68 -15.33
N THR A 99 -14.70 20.83 -14.18
CA THR A 99 -15.87 20.02 -13.82
C THR A 99 -16.99 20.02 -14.88
N HIS A 100 -17.17 21.14 -15.58
CA HIS A 100 -18.18 21.29 -16.63
C HIS A 100 -17.78 20.70 -17.99
N GLU A 101 -16.51 20.30 -18.14
CA GLU A 101 -15.93 19.67 -19.33
C GLU A 101 -15.66 18.16 -19.11
N CYS A 102 -15.83 17.66 -17.88
CA CYS A 102 -15.71 16.23 -17.59
C CYS A 102 -16.79 15.43 -18.33
N THR A 103 -16.35 14.49 -19.16
CA THR A 103 -17.18 13.45 -19.77
C THR A 103 -17.29 12.23 -18.86
N ASN A 104 -18.16 11.28 -19.21
CA ASN A 104 -18.21 9.98 -18.52
C ASN A 104 -16.87 9.23 -18.57
N ASP A 105 -16.04 9.46 -19.58
CA ASP A 105 -14.74 8.80 -19.71
C ASP A 105 -13.72 9.33 -18.71
N ASN A 106 -13.86 10.58 -18.24
CA ASN A 106 -13.03 11.13 -17.16
C ASN A 106 -13.23 10.37 -15.83
N TRP A 107 -14.40 9.75 -15.64
CA TRP A 107 -14.76 8.99 -14.45
C TRP A 107 -14.52 7.47 -14.60
N LYS A 108 -14.14 7.01 -15.80
CA LYS A 108 -13.72 5.62 -16.02
C LYS A 108 -12.25 5.52 -15.66
N PRO A 109 -11.89 4.81 -14.59
CA PRO A 109 -10.49 4.68 -14.23
C PRO A 109 -9.77 3.85 -15.32
N PRO A 110 -8.51 4.19 -15.69
CA PRO A 110 -7.73 3.43 -16.68
C PRO A 110 -7.54 1.95 -16.30
N ALA A 111 -7.57 1.66 -14.99
CA ALA A 111 -7.59 0.34 -14.39
C ALA A 111 -8.40 0.43 -13.08
N PRO A 112 -9.08 -0.64 -12.63
CA PRO A 112 -9.85 -0.60 -11.39
C PRO A 112 -8.87 -0.60 -10.21
N ILE A 113 -8.40 0.59 -9.83
CA ILE A 113 -7.37 0.78 -8.80
C ILE A 113 -7.90 1.49 -7.55
N HIS A 114 -8.94 2.32 -7.70
CA HIS A 114 -9.50 3.11 -6.60
C HIS A 114 -10.62 2.37 -5.86
N LEU A 115 -11.57 1.81 -6.61
CA LEU A 115 -12.78 1.18 -6.10
C LEU A 115 -13.09 -0.08 -6.90
N THR A 116 -12.36 -1.14 -6.61
CA THR A 116 -12.62 -2.49 -7.13
C THR A 116 -13.29 -3.30 -6.03
N LYS A 117 -14.15 -4.25 -6.38
CA LYS A 117 -15.02 -5.05 -5.49
C LYS A 117 -14.35 -5.71 -4.26
N TYR A 118 -13.03 -5.66 -4.11
CA TYR A 118 -12.31 -6.11 -2.93
C TYR A 118 -12.43 -5.07 -1.82
N LYS A 119 -13.52 -5.24 -1.07
CA LYS A 119 -13.76 -4.72 0.28
C LYS A 119 -12.45 -4.39 0.99
N CYS A 120 -12.36 -3.14 1.43
CA CYS A 120 -11.38 -2.57 2.34
C CYS A 120 -10.46 -3.60 3.00
N VAL A 121 -9.16 -3.58 2.64
CA VAL A 121 -8.06 -4.34 3.27
C VAL A 121 -7.87 -4.02 4.77
N GLY A 122 -8.76 -3.22 5.36
CA GLY A 122 -8.85 -2.96 6.78
C GLY A 122 -9.93 -3.82 7.45
N THR A 123 -9.47 -4.82 8.20
CA THR A 123 -10.04 -5.37 9.47
C THR A 123 -10.49 -6.83 9.48
N ARG A 124 -10.69 -7.49 8.35
CA ARG A 124 -10.76 -8.96 8.32
C ARG A 124 -10.59 -9.43 6.89
N LEU A 125 -9.70 -10.41 6.69
CA LEU A 125 -9.74 -11.38 5.58
C LEU A 125 -11.05 -11.27 4.79
N CYS A 126 -11.03 -10.56 3.67
CA CYS A 126 -12.14 -10.66 2.73
C CYS A 126 -11.92 -11.96 1.98
N LEU A 127 -12.25 -13.06 2.66
CA LEU A 127 -12.59 -14.33 2.02
C LEU A 127 -13.74 -14.00 1.05
N ALA A 128 -13.43 -13.98 -0.24
CA ALA A 128 -14.42 -14.31 -1.23
C ALA A 128 -14.57 -15.84 -1.16
N GLU A 129 -15.73 -16.29 -0.66
CA GLU A 129 -16.31 -17.53 -1.17
C GLU A 129 -16.76 -17.29 -2.62
#